data_AF-Q4MZ97-F1
#
_entry.id   AF-Q4MZ97-F1
#
_cell.length_a   1.000
_cell.length_b   1.000
_cell.length_c   1.000
_cell.angle_alpha   90.00
_cell.angle_beta   90.00
_cell.angle_gamma   90.00
#
_symmetry.space_group_name_H-M   'P 1'
#
loop_
_entity.id
_entity.type
_entity.pdbx_description
1 polymer ?
#
loop_
_entity_poly.entity_id
_entity_poly.type
_entity_poly.pdbx_seq_one_letter_code
_entity_poly.pdbx_strand_id
1 'polypeptide(L)'
;MKRRRLDNFQIICNWLKYETFLLNQLLSRNKSIHRGNAFMAWALSSQRFLKKFNTHLHKINNTHRNNSHLNNTNTPKNTSVNTENTTVNTENTGKKSVLSEGDLGYYYYKSLDSVVRTCVELSRLHKHRYFAPFTVTLMAIFSRLLLLLMNLNNYIIN
;
A
#
# COMPACT_ATOMS: atom_id res chain seq x y z
N MET A 1 -4.48 21.15 -14.42
CA MET A 1 -5.25 19.97 -13.93
C MET A 1 -4.38 18.86 -13.32
N LYS A 2 -3.20 18.53 -13.88
CA LYS A 2 -2.34 17.42 -13.38
C LYS A 2 -1.92 17.51 -11.90
N ARG A 3 -1.59 18.71 -11.39
CA ARG A 3 -1.16 18.91 -9.99
C ARG A 3 -2.21 18.47 -8.95
N ARG A 4 -3.47 18.89 -9.13
CA ARG A 4 -4.60 18.49 -8.25
C ARG A 4 -4.82 16.97 -8.21
N ARG A 5 -4.58 16.26 -9.31
CA ARG A 5 -4.69 14.78 -9.33
C ARG A 5 -3.58 14.12 -8.51
N LEU A 6 -2.36 14.61 -8.59
CA LEU A 6 -1.23 14.10 -7.79
C LEU A 6 -1.45 14.32 -6.29
N ASP A 7 -1.94 15.49 -5.91
CA ASP A 7 -2.25 15.81 -4.52
C ASP A 7 -3.33 14.87 -3.96
N ASN A 8 -4.40 14.63 -4.72
CA ASN A 8 -5.47 13.69 -4.34
C ASN A 8 -4.96 12.25 -4.23
N PHE A 9 -4.11 11.79 -5.15
CA PHE A 9 -3.50 10.47 -5.08
C PHE A 9 -2.68 10.30 -3.79
N GLN A 10 -1.83 11.28 -3.47
CA GLN A 10 -1.02 11.24 -2.25
C GLN A 10 -1.88 11.20 -0.98
N ILE A 11 -2.96 11.98 -0.95
CA ILE A 11 -3.92 11.98 0.16
C ILE A 11 -4.55 10.59 0.32
N ILE A 12 -5.03 9.97 -0.75
CA ILE A 12 -5.61 8.62 -0.72
C ILE A 12 -4.59 7.60 -0.20
N CYS A 13 -3.36 7.63 -0.70
CA CYS A 13 -2.28 6.75 -0.25
C CYS A 13 -1.99 6.89 1.26
N ASN A 14 -1.97 8.13 1.77
CA ASN A 14 -1.75 8.40 3.19
C ASN A 14 -2.90 7.86 4.05
N TRP A 15 -4.15 8.06 3.63
CA TRP A 15 -5.32 7.50 4.32
C TRP A 15 -5.33 5.97 4.30
N LEU A 16 -4.97 5.36 3.18
CA LEU A 16 -4.88 3.90 3.05
C LEU A 16 -3.84 3.32 4.01
N LYS A 17 -2.67 3.97 4.12
CA LYS A 17 -1.63 3.60 5.08
C LYS A 17 -2.16 3.70 6.52
N TYR A 18 -2.82 4.80 6.85
CA TYR A 18 -3.38 5.04 8.18
C TYR A 18 -4.43 4.01 8.57
N GLU A 19 -5.42 3.74 7.71
CA GLU A 19 -6.44 2.72 7.97
C GLU A 19 -5.84 1.31 8.09
N THR A 20 -4.82 1.00 7.27
CA THR A 20 -4.12 -0.29 7.38
C THR A 20 -3.36 -0.42 8.71
N PHE A 21 -2.80 0.68 9.21
CA PHE A 21 -2.17 0.73 10.53
C PHE A 21 -3.20 0.52 11.64
N LEU A 22 -4.33 1.23 11.61
CA LEU A 22 -5.42 1.06 12.57
C LEU A 22 -5.95 -0.36 12.58
N LEU A 23 -6.19 -0.94 11.39
CA LEU A 23 -6.60 -2.34 11.24
C LEU A 23 -5.60 -3.28 11.92
N ASN A 24 -4.30 -3.07 11.69
CA ASN A 24 -3.27 -3.90 12.31
C ASN A 24 -3.28 -3.81 13.84
N GLN A 25 -3.44 -2.62 14.41
CA GLN A 25 -3.53 -2.42 15.87
C GLN A 25 -4.79 -3.08 16.45
N LEU A 26 -5.91 -2.94 15.75
CA LEU A 26 -7.18 -3.51 16.18
C LEU A 26 -7.13 -5.05 16.15
N LEU A 27 -6.58 -5.62 15.08
CA LEU A 27 -6.44 -7.08 14.94
C LEU A 27 -5.40 -7.64 15.91
N SER A 28 -4.26 -6.98 16.14
CA SER A 28 -3.23 -7.49 17.04
C SER A 28 -3.75 -7.63 18.48
N ARG A 29 -4.50 -6.63 18.96
CA ARG A 29 -5.11 -6.63 20.30
C ARG A 29 -6.16 -7.72 20.49
N ASN A 30 -6.95 -8.02 19.45
CA ASN A 30 -8.10 -8.91 19.56
C ASN A 30 -7.84 -10.33 19.00
N LYS A 31 -6.63 -10.61 18.52
CA LYS A 31 -6.29 -11.88 17.86
C LYS A 31 -6.44 -13.09 18.78
N SER A 32 -6.02 -12.99 20.04
CA SER A 32 -6.12 -14.09 21.01
C SER A 32 -7.58 -14.37 21.37
N ILE A 33 -8.37 -13.33 21.57
CA ILE A 33 -9.78 -13.40 21.98
C ILE A 33 -10.64 -14.07 20.89
N HIS A 34 -10.37 -13.77 19.63
CA HIS A 34 -11.13 -14.31 18.50
C HIS A 34 -10.37 -15.39 17.73
N ARG A 35 -9.45 -16.10 18.41
CA ARG A 35 -8.74 -17.22 17.80
C ARG A 35 -9.73 -18.31 17.41
N GLY A 36 -9.68 -18.74 16.15
CA GLY A 36 -10.59 -19.76 15.61
C GLY A 36 -11.86 -19.20 14.96
N ASN A 37 -12.18 -17.92 15.15
CA ASN A 37 -13.31 -17.31 14.45
C ASN A 37 -12.96 -17.07 12.98
N ALA A 38 -13.86 -17.50 12.08
CA ALA A 38 -13.66 -17.38 10.63
C ALA A 38 -13.38 -15.93 10.21
N PHE A 39 -14.16 -14.95 10.66
CA PHE A 39 -13.95 -13.55 10.27
C PHE A 39 -12.59 -13.00 10.68
N MET A 40 -12.01 -13.48 11.78
CA MET A 40 -10.68 -13.04 12.21
C MET A 40 -9.63 -13.50 11.20
N ALA A 41 -9.77 -14.71 10.64
CA ALA A 41 -8.90 -15.19 9.58
C ALA A 41 -9.04 -14.34 8.30
N TRP A 42 -10.26 -13.93 7.95
CA TRP A 42 -10.52 -13.10 6.77
C TRP A 42 -9.95 -11.69 6.94
N ALA A 43 -10.17 -11.08 8.12
CA ALA A 43 -9.61 -9.77 8.44
C ALA A 43 -8.06 -9.79 8.44
N LEU A 44 -7.44 -10.84 8.99
CA LEU A 44 -5.99 -11.03 8.93
C LEU A 44 -5.47 -11.22 7.50
N SER A 45 -6.20 -11.96 6.66
CA SER A 45 -5.86 -12.13 5.25
C SER A 45 -5.86 -10.79 4.51
N SER A 46 -6.93 -10.01 4.67
CA SER A 46 -7.06 -8.67 4.08
C SER A 46 -5.95 -7.74 4.55
N GLN A 47 -5.64 -7.75 5.85
CA GLN A 47 -4.55 -6.98 6.43
C GLN A 47 -3.21 -7.36 5.78
N ARG A 48 -2.94 -8.64 5.52
CA ARG A 48 -1.69 -9.10 4.88
C ARG A 48 -1.55 -8.56 3.46
N PHE A 49 -2.61 -8.67 2.66
CA PHE A 49 -2.59 -8.13 1.29
C PHE A 49 -2.43 -6.61 1.28
N LEU A 50 -3.18 -5.89 2.13
CA LEU A 50 -3.06 -4.44 2.27
C LEU A 50 -1.64 -3.97 2.67
N LYS A 51 -0.97 -4.68 3.59
CA LYS A 51 0.42 -4.36 3.94
C LYS A 51 1.37 -4.54 2.77
N LYS A 52 1.25 -5.64 2.02
CA LYS A 52 2.05 -5.85 0.82
C LYS A 52 1.76 -4.74 -0.19
N PHE A 53 0.50 -4.50 -0.50
CA PHE A 53 0.07 -3.46 -1.42
C PHE A 53 0.65 -2.07 -1.05
N ASN A 54 0.50 -1.62 0.20
CA ASN A 54 1.07 -0.36 0.67
C ASN A 54 2.60 -0.30 0.52
N THR A 55 3.29 -1.44 0.71
CA THR A 55 4.74 -1.51 0.53
C THR A 55 5.12 -1.29 -0.94
N HIS A 56 4.39 -1.90 -1.87
CA HIS A 56 4.59 -1.69 -3.30
C HIS A 56 4.24 -0.26 -3.73
N LEU A 57 3.11 0.27 -3.25
CA LEU A 57 2.65 1.63 -3.52
C LEU A 57 3.68 2.68 -3.07
N HIS A 58 4.26 2.54 -1.88
CA HIS A 58 5.29 3.44 -1.38
C HIS A 58 6.59 3.38 -2.18
N LYS A 59 7.01 2.19 -2.61
CA LYS A 59 8.22 2.06 -3.44
C LYS A 59 8.08 2.85 -4.73
N ILE A 60 6.96 2.69 -5.43
CA ILE A 60 6.69 3.39 -6.70
C ILE A 60 6.65 4.91 -6.50
N ASN A 61 5.95 5.37 -5.46
CA ASN A 61 5.84 6.80 -5.17
C ASN A 61 7.21 7.45 -4.86
N ASN A 62 8.06 6.75 -4.10
CA ASN A 62 9.41 7.22 -3.80
C ASN A 62 10.32 7.25 -5.04
N THR A 63 10.18 6.28 -5.94
CA THR A 63 10.92 6.27 -7.22
C THR A 63 10.54 7.47 -8.09
N HIS A 64 9.25 7.80 -8.20
CA HIS A 64 8.82 8.99 -8.95
C HIS A 64 9.34 10.30 -8.35
N ARG A 65 9.34 10.42 -7.01
CA ARG A 65 9.83 11.61 -6.32
C ARG A 65 11.34 11.82 -6.52
N ASN A 66 12.13 10.76 -6.43
CA ASN A 66 13.59 10.86 -6.60
C ASN A 66 14.00 11.22 -8.03
N ASN A 67 13.29 10.69 -9.04
CA ASN A 67 13.54 11.02 -10.44
C ASN A 67 13.18 12.48 -10.77
N SER A 68 12.18 13.05 -10.09
CA SER A 68 11.80 14.46 -10.28
C SER A 68 12.81 15.45 -9.72
N HIS A 69 13.58 15.08 -8.69
CA HIS A 69 14.63 15.92 -8.12
C HIS A 69 15.93 15.90 -8.94
N LEU A 70 16.26 14.77 -9.59
CA LEU A 70 17.48 14.64 -10.40
C LEU A 70 17.44 15.47 -11.69
N ASN A 71 16.25 15.75 -12.22
CA ASN A 71 16.08 16.49 -13.48
C ASN A 71 16.14 18.02 -13.31
N ASN A 72 16.36 18.53 -12.09
CA ASN A 72 16.38 19.97 -11.79
C ASN A 72 17.79 20.55 -11.51
N THR A 73 18.87 19.77 -11.67
CA THR A 73 20.25 20.24 -11.40
C THR A 73 21.17 20.34 -12.62
N ASN A 74 20.68 20.15 -13.84
CA ASN A 74 21.53 20.22 -15.04
C ASN A 74 21.47 21.62 -15.69
N THR A 75 22.21 22.56 -15.12
CA THR A 75 22.78 23.69 -15.87
C THR A 75 24.21 23.32 -16.28
N PRO A 76 24.60 23.44 -17.56
CA PRO A 76 25.93 23.06 -18.00
C PRO A 76 26.94 24.12 -17.58
N LYS A 77 27.93 23.74 -16.78
CA LYS A 77 29.22 24.45 -16.70
C LYS A 77 30.27 23.58 -17.37
N ASN A 78 30.71 24.07 -18.52
CA ASN A 78 31.79 23.52 -19.33
C ASN A 78 33.16 23.61 -18.63
N THR A 79 33.98 22.58 -18.88
CA THR A 79 35.47 22.51 -18.88
C THR A 79 36.15 22.63 -17.50
N SER A 80 37.09 21.78 -17.05
CA SER A 80 38.20 21.12 -17.75
C SER A 80 38.67 19.80 -17.11
N VAL A 81 39.02 18.87 -18.01
CA VAL A 81 40.08 17.83 -18.00
C VAL A 81 40.98 17.73 -16.75
N ASN A 82 41.06 16.52 -16.14
CA ASN A 82 42.29 15.74 -16.05
C ASN A 82 42.06 14.30 -15.54
N THR A 83 42.77 13.39 -16.21
CA THR A 83 42.87 11.94 -16.09
C THR A 83 43.60 11.53 -14.82
N GLU A 84 43.17 10.46 -14.14
CA GLU A 84 44.06 9.44 -13.55
C GLU A 84 43.30 8.20 -13.08
N ASN A 85 43.94 7.04 -13.29
CA ASN A 85 43.44 5.69 -13.16
C ASN A 85 43.17 5.28 -11.71
N THR A 86 42.23 4.36 -11.46
CA THR A 86 42.41 3.21 -10.56
C THR A 86 41.31 2.17 -10.78
N THR A 87 41.74 0.99 -11.22
CA THR A 87 41.00 -0.28 -11.17
C THR A 87 40.78 -0.73 -9.73
N VAL A 88 39.52 -0.84 -9.29
CA VAL A 88 39.12 -1.79 -8.24
C VAL A 88 37.81 -2.42 -8.64
N ASN A 89 37.90 -3.67 -9.09
CA ASN A 89 36.78 -4.58 -9.16
C ASN A 89 36.23 -4.77 -7.74
N THR A 90 35.00 -4.34 -7.52
CA THR A 90 34.16 -4.91 -6.46
C THR A 90 32.83 -5.27 -7.09
N GLU A 91 32.60 -6.57 -7.17
CA GLU A 91 31.37 -7.20 -7.63
C GLU A 91 30.19 -6.69 -6.81
N ASN A 92 29.56 -5.62 -7.28
CA ASN A 92 28.23 -5.24 -6.86
C ASN A 92 27.27 -6.26 -7.46
N THR A 93 26.94 -7.27 -6.67
CA THR A 93 25.82 -8.18 -6.91
C THR A 93 24.54 -7.35 -7.02
N GLY A 94 24.22 -6.99 -8.25
CA GLY A 94 23.03 -6.26 -8.64
C GLY A 94 21.79 -7.07 -8.33
N LYS A 95 21.27 -6.97 -7.11
CA LYS A 95 19.83 -7.11 -6.88
C LYS A 95 19.14 -5.79 -7.24
N LYS A 96 19.12 -5.51 -8.55
CA LYS A 96 18.14 -4.60 -9.13
C LYS A 96 16.80 -5.33 -9.04
N SER A 97 16.13 -5.26 -7.88
CA SER A 97 14.72 -5.66 -7.80
C SER A 97 13.91 -4.62 -8.56
N VAL A 98 13.96 -4.68 -9.89
CA VAL A 98 13.03 -4.00 -10.78
C VAL A 98 11.69 -4.69 -10.54
N LEU A 99 11.01 -4.17 -9.53
CA LEU A 99 9.72 -4.65 -9.08
C LEU A 99 8.71 -4.19 -10.13
N SER A 100 8.31 -5.14 -10.96
CA SER A 100 7.45 -4.94 -12.14
C SER A 100 6.14 -4.26 -11.73
N GLU A 101 5.65 -3.33 -12.56
CA GLU A 101 4.30 -2.74 -12.44
C GLU A 101 3.20 -3.82 -12.34
N GLY A 102 3.46 -5.03 -12.89
CA GLY A 102 2.58 -6.19 -12.77
C GLY A 102 2.33 -6.64 -11.33
N ASP A 103 3.30 -6.43 -10.42
CA ASP A 103 3.15 -6.78 -9.01
C ASP A 103 2.20 -5.82 -8.28
N LEU A 104 2.18 -4.53 -8.66
CA LEU A 104 1.27 -3.55 -8.05
C LEU A 104 -0.18 -3.90 -8.36
N GLY A 105 -0.48 -4.17 -9.64
CA GLY A 105 -1.82 -4.56 -10.08
C GLY A 105 -2.28 -5.85 -9.37
N TYR A 106 -1.42 -6.86 -9.29
CA TYR A 106 -1.72 -8.10 -8.58
C TYR A 106 -2.10 -7.86 -7.11
N TYR A 107 -1.28 -7.11 -6.36
CA TYR A 107 -1.55 -6.84 -4.95
C TYR A 107 -2.77 -5.94 -4.75
N TYR A 108 -3.01 -5.00 -5.67
CA TYR A 108 -4.21 -4.17 -5.66
C TYR A 108 -5.48 -5.04 -5.78
N TYR A 109 -5.57 -5.88 -6.80
CA TYR A 109 -6.76 -6.74 -7.00
C TYR A 109 -6.95 -7.74 -5.86
N LYS A 110 -5.87 -8.34 -5.35
CA LYS A 110 -5.95 -9.23 -4.17
C LYS A 110 -6.39 -8.48 -2.91
N SER A 111 -5.92 -7.26 -2.70
CA SER A 111 -6.38 -6.41 -1.60
C SER A 111 -7.86 -6.07 -1.73
N LEU A 112 -8.32 -5.69 -2.92
CA LEU A 112 -9.71 -5.34 -3.17
C LEU A 112 -10.66 -6.53 -2.96
N ASP A 113 -10.38 -7.68 -3.59
CA ASP A 113 -11.18 -8.91 -3.44
C ASP A 113 -11.25 -9.35 -1.96
N SER A 114 -10.12 -9.34 -1.25
CA SER A 114 -10.07 -9.72 0.16
C SER A 114 -10.86 -8.75 1.05
N VAL A 115 -10.77 -7.44 0.81
CA VAL A 115 -11.54 -6.41 1.54
C VAL A 115 -13.04 -6.59 1.30
N VAL A 116 -13.48 -6.73 0.05
CA VAL A 116 -14.89 -6.95 -0.31
C VAL A 116 -15.45 -8.19 0.39
N ARG A 117 -14.73 -9.32 0.28
CA ARG A 117 -15.09 -10.57 0.95
C ARG A 117 -15.24 -10.38 2.46
N THR A 118 -14.30 -9.67 3.08
CA THR A 118 -14.34 -9.42 4.53
C THR A 118 -15.52 -8.54 4.93
N CYS A 119 -15.87 -7.52 4.16
CA CYS A 119 -17.06 -6.69 4.39
C CYS A 119 -18.34 -7.55 4.42
N VAL A 120 -18.47 -8.50 3.50
CA VAL A 120 -19.62 -9.41 3.43
C VAL A 120 -19.72 -10.28 4.68
N GLU A 121 -18.62 -10.90 5.11
CA GLU A 121 -18.64 -11.76 6.30
C GLU A 121 -18.86 -10.97 7.60
N LEU A 122 -18.30 -9.78 7.74
CA LEU A 122 -18.55 -8.92 8.89
C LEU A 122 -20.04 -8.51 8.97
N SER A 123 -20.66 -8.21 7.83
CA SER A 123 -22.09 -7.88 7.76
C SER A 123 -22.97 -9.04 8.20
N ARG A 124 -22.61 -10.27 7.83
CA ARG A 124 -23.30 -11.50 8.28
C ARG A 124 -23.17 -11.68 9.80
N LEU A 125 -21.97 -11.48 10.35
CA LEU A 125 -21.73 -11.64 11.78
C LEU A 125 -22.38 -10.58 12.65
N HIS A 126 -22.46 -9.33 12.17
CA HIS A 126 -23.10 -8.26 12.91
C HIS A 126 -24.56 -8.61 13.27
N LYS A 127 -25.25 -9.35 12.40
CA LYS A 127 -26.61 -9.85 12.63
C LYS A 127 -26.71 -10.76 13.87
N HIS A 128 -25.63 -11.45 14.25
CA HIS A 128 -25.60 -12.40 15.36
C HIS A 128 -25.25 -11.78 16.72
N ARG A 129 -25.08 -10.45 16.82
CA ARG A 129 -24.87 -9.64 18.05
C ARG A 129 -23.68 -9.99 18.96
N TYR A 130 -22.98 -11.10 18.78
CA TYR A 130 -21.77 -11.42 19.53
C TYR A 130 -20.63 -10.44 19.18
N PHE A 131 -20.06 -9.78 20.20
CA PHE A 131 -18.97 -8.80 20.07
C PHE A 131 -19.28 -7.58 19.17
N ALA A 132 -20.52 -7.10 19.20
CA ALA A 132 -21.00 -6.01 18.34
C ALA A 132 -20.07 -4.78 18.29
N PRO A 133 -19.48 -4.25 19.38
CA PRO A 133 -18.60 -3.08 19.30
C PRO A 133 -17.35 -3.31 18.45
N PHE A 134 -16.73 -4.49 18.57
CA PHE A 134 -15.55 -4.86 17.80
C PHE A 134 -15.89 -5.05 16.33
N THR A 135 -16.94 -5.82 16.02
CA THR A 135 -17.39 -6.06 14.65
C THR A 135 -17.82 -4.79 13.95
N VAL A 136 -18.49 -3.86 14.64
CA VAL A 136 -18.88 -2.54 14.09
C VAL A 136 -17.64 -1.71 13.78
N THR A 137 -16.65 -1.70 14.68
CA THR A 137 -15.39 -0.98 14.44
C THR A 137 -14.64 -1.55 13.23
N LEU A 138 -14.60 -2.89 13.11
CA LEU A 138 -14.03 -3.56 11.94
C LEU A 138 -14.80 -3.19 10.66
N MET A 139 -16.13 -3.26 10.67
CA MET A 139 -16.93 -2.85 9.51
C MET A 139 -16.62 -1.42 9.08
N ALA A 140 -16.54 -0.47 10.03
CA ALA A 140 -16.21 0.91 9.72
C ALA A 140 -14.83 1.06 9.04
N ILE A 141 -13.80 0.36 9.55
CA ILE A 141 -12.47 0.35 8.94
C ILE A 141 -12.51 -0.27 7.54
N PHE A 142 -13.16 -1.42 7.39
CA PHE A 142 -13.25 -2.13 6.11
C PHE A 142 -14.04 -1.35 5.05
N SER A 143 -15.12 -0.64 5.43
CA SER A 143 -15.85 0.25 4.53
C SER A 143 -14.98 1.42 4.06
N ARG A 144 -14.19 2.03 4.95
CA ARG A 144 -13.25 3.10 4.56
C ARG A 144 -12.13 2.57 3.66
N LEU A 145 -11.58 1.40 3.96
CA LEU A 145 -10.59 0.73 3.10
C LEU A 145 -11.14 0.45 1.71
N LEU A 146 -12.37 -0.06 1.61
CA LEU A 146 -13.04 -0.31 0.33
C LEU A 146 -13.17 0.98 -0.48
N LEU A 147 -13.66 2.06 0.15
CA LEU A 147 -13.79 3.37 -0.50
C LEU A 147 -12.43 3.89 -1.01
N LEU A 148 -11.38 3.78 -0.19
CA LEU A 148 -10.04 4.21 -0.57
C LEU A 148 -9.49 3.41 -1.75
N LEU A 149 -9.66 2.08 -1.76
CA LEU A 149 -9.24 1.22 -2.87
C LEU A 149 -10.01 1.52 -4.16
N MET A 150 -11.33 1.71 -4.07
CA MET A 150 -12.15 2.09 -5.24
C MET A 150 -11.75 3.46 -5.79
N ASN A 151 -11.43 4.42 -4.94
CA ASN A 151 -10.93 5.72 -5.38
C ASN A 151 -9.55 5.62 -6.01
N LEU A 152 -8.69 4.74 -5.51
CA LEU A 152 -7.36 4.47 -6.05
C LEU A 152 -7.42 3.80 -7.44
N ASN A 153 -8.48 3.03 -7.72
CA ASN A 153 -8.71 2.40 -9.02
C ASN A 153 -8.56 3.38 -10.19
N ASN A 154 -9.07 4.60 -10.01
CA ASN A 154 -9.03 5.66 -11.02
C ASN A 154 -7.62 6.13 -11.39
N TYR A 155 -6.62 5.81 -10.56
CA TYR A 155 -5.21 6.15 -10.75
C TYR A 155 -4.34 4.96 -11.14
N ILE A 156 -4.84 3.73 -10.99
CA ILE A 156 -4.12 2.51 -11.35
C ILE A 156 -4.50 2.05 -12.76
N ILE A 157 -5.76 2.24 -13.17
CA ILE A 157 -6.27 1.81 -14.48
C ILE A 157 -6.10 2.89 -15.57
N ASN A 158 -5.97 4.18 -15.20
CA ASN A 158 -5.78 5.31 -16.12
C ASN A 158 -4.39 5.92 -15.99
#